data_AF-A0A942MY23-F1
#
_entry.id   AF-A0A942MY23-F1
#
_cell.length_a   1.000
_cell.length_b   1.000
_cell.length_c   1.000
_cell.angle_alpha   90.00
_cell.angle_beta   90.00
_cell.angle_gamma   90.00
#
_symmetry.space_group_name_H-M   'P 1'
#
loop_
_entity.id
_entity.type
_entity.pdbx_description
1 polymer ?
#
loop_
_entity_poly.entity_id
_entity_poly.type
_entity_poly.pdbx_seq_one_letter_code
_entity_poly.pdbx_strand_id
1 'polypeptide(L)'
;MGKIIIHFIYFSIFFFILGTESTSSQKKVAEAEARTPVLKSLSVKEYKLKFGVQEEFGKVAEEYFFDSSGNLVESIFFFPNNTIREQRLFQFDSSNNILAEILYRVYIDSTDSTRLFQKDFESLLEETENIPSQRLILPIFTTPEDTVAKVWFTPLGNSLQKTTYIYDEGLLVEKHTTRSTYLPEDSVTFSYNDTTGIIIQDEDFLLNELALQRLDVQSYFEYDDNMRRSEERIVSDKQQLKMLSYKYNGNGQRIEKIIHDSSGGIISKIESRYSAKKITEEVVYDTDGKVVNKTLFKYNAKGKLMQKTTLDTLRYVFADLKQSYDTQGRLTEEVRSANNGRIDGKNVYRYNANDDVSEQHWYLRTSPNPSRMRRYSYEFYPVKPSEKSEN
;
A
#
# COMPACT_ATOMS: atom_id res chain seq x y z
N MET A 1 22.15 14.72 29.49
CA MET A 1 20.79 14.19 29.75
C MET A 1 20.16 13.80 28.42
N GLY A 2 19.42 12.70 28.40
CA GLY A 2 19.38 11.73 27.30
C GLY A 2 18.90 12.23 25.93
N LYS A 3 19.63 11.85 24.88
CA LYS A 3 19.17 11.90 23.49
C LYS A 3 18.21 10.72 23.27
N ILE A 4 16.93 11.03 23.12
CA ILE A 4 15.92 10.08 22.65
C ILE A 4 16.21 9.84 21.17
N ILE A 5 16.88 8.73 20.86
CA ILE A 5 17.04 8.24 19.48
C ILE A 5 15.70 7.61 19.10
N ILE A 6 14.84 8.40 18.47
CA ILE A 6 13.56 7.91 17.95
C ILE A 6 13.86 7.00 16.75
N HIS A 7 13.76 5.69 16.96
CA HIS A 7 13.72 4.71 15.86
C HIS A 7 12.34 4.77 15.20
N PHE A 8 12.20 5.57 14.16
CA PHE A 8 11.09 5.39 13.20
C PHE A 8 11.57 4.50 12.06
N ILE A 9 11.37 3.19 12.19
CA ILE A 9 11.39 2.28 11.04
C ILE A 9 9.92 2.09 10.62
N TYR A 10 9.44 2.97 9.73
CA TYR A 10 8.18 2.73 9.04
C TYR A 10 8.40 1.60 8.02
N PHE A 11 7.82 0.43 8.32
CA PHE A 11 7.65 -0.65 7.34
C PHE A 11 6.42 -0.33 6.49
N SER A 12 6.60 0.35 5.35
CA SER A 12 5.57 0.41 4.32
C SER A 12 5.64 -0.87 3.49
N ILE A 13 4.60 -1.70 3.61
CA ILE A 13 4.33 -2.79 2.67
C ILE A 13 3.70 -2.13 1.44
N PHE A 14 4.53 -1.77 0.45
CA PHE A 14 4.04 -1.44 -0.88
C PHE A 14 3.67 -2.74 -1.60
N PHE A 15 2.40 -2.90 -1.96
CA PHE A 15 2.01 -3.80 -3.03
C PHE A 15 2.53 -3.20 -4.34
N PHE A 16 3.53 -3.83 -4.94
CA PHE A 16 3.88 -3.59 -6.34
C PHE A 16 2.76 -4.18 -7.20
N ILE A 17 1.89 -3.32 -7.73
CA ILE A 17 1.17 -3.62 -8.96
C ILE A 17 2.22 -3.51 -10.06
N LEU A 18 2.53 -4.64 -10.70
CA LEU A 18 3.41 -4.68 -11.87
C LEU A 18 2.70 -3.94 -13.01
N GLY A 19 3.07 -2.67 -13.20
CA GLY A 19 2.86 -1.98 -14.47
C GLY A 19 3.73 -2.65 -15.53
N THR A 20 3.11 -3.17 -16.57
CA THR A 20 3.81 -3.66 -17.75
C THR A 20 4.22 -2.47 -18.60
N GLU A 21 5.49 -2.08 -18.56
CA GLU A 21 6.06 -1.22 -19.59
C GLU A 21 6.26 -2.03 -20.87
N SER A 22 5.61 -1.54 -21.93
CA SER A 22 5.76 -2.01 -23.30
C SER A 22 7.13 -1.64 -23.84
N THR A 23 7.91 -2.60 -24.35
CA THR A 23 8.81 -2.33 -25.47
C THR A 23 8.85 -3.50 -26.45
N SER A 24 9.06 -3.12 -27.70
CA SER A 24 8.81 -3.83 -28.95
C SER A 24 9.45 -5.22 -29.04
N SER A 25 8.62 -6.24 -29.15
CA SER A 25 8.92 -7.51 -29.85
C SER A 25 7.63 -8.24 -30.26
N GLN A 26 6.64 -7.50 -30.77
CA GLN A 26 5.45 -8.09 -31.39
C GLN A 26 5.70 -8.34 -32.88
N LYS A 27 6.27 -9.51 -33.19
CA LYS A 27 6.00 -10.24 -34.43
C LYS A 27 6.60 -11.65 -34.30
N LYS A 28 5.71 -12.63 -34.02
CA LYS A 28 5.87 -14.11 -34.04
C LYS A 28 5.60 -14.88 -32.74
N VAL A 29 4.57 -14.51 -31.96
CA VAL A 29 3.84 -15.48 -31.14
C VAL A 29 2.35 -15.11 -31.20
N ALA A 30 1.74 -15.37 -32.35
CA ALA A 30 0.31 -15.30 -32.53
C ALA A 30 -0.16 -16.73 -32.81
N GLU A 31 -0.30 -17.53 -31.76
CA GLU A 31 -1.14 -18.73 -31.72
C GLU A 31 -1.14 -19.31 -30.30
N ALA A 32 -2.33 -19.33 -29.68
CA ALA A 32 -2.70 -19.89 -28.38
C ALA A 32 -2.36 -19.09 -27.09
N GLU A 33 -2.67 -17.80 -27.03
CA GLU A 33 -2.96 -17.15 -25.74
C GLU A 33 -4.41 -17.46 -25.34
N ALA A 34 -4.61 -18.49 -24.52
CA ALA A 34 -5.82 -18.56 -23.71
C ALA A 34 -5.83 -17.29 -22.84
N ARG A 35 -6.76 -16.37 -23.12
CA ARG A 35 -6.90 -15.13 -22.35
C ARG A 35 -6.94 -15.47 -20.87
N THR A 36 -5.96 -15.02 -20.10
CA THR A 36 -5.94 -15.19 -18.64
C THR A 36 -7.27 -14.69 -18.10
N PRO A 37 -7.99 -15.49 -17.29
CA PRO A 37 -9.29 -15.08 -16.77
C PRO A 37 -9.13 -13.80 -15.94
N VAL A 38 -9.99 -12.81 -16.21
CA VAL A 38 -9.97 -11.53 -15.50
C VAL A 38 -10.67 -11.73 -14.16
N LEU A 39 -10.01 -11.33 -13.07
CA LEU A 39 -10.59 -11.38 -11.73
C LEU A 39 -11.79 -10.45 -11.67
N LYS A 40 -12.90 -10.92 -11.10
CA LYS A 40 -14.15 -10.16 -10.90
C LYS A 40 -14.28 -9.74 -9.44
N SER A 41 -14.01 -10.65 -8.52
CA SER A 41 -14.04 -10.34 -7.09
C SER A 41 -13.03 -11.17 -6.29
N LEU A 42 -12.55 -10.59 -5.20
CA LEU A 42 -11.75 -11.25 -4.17
C LEU A 42 -12.38 -10.98 -2.81
N SER A 43 -12.73 -12.04 -2.09
CA SER A 43 -13.20 -11.96 -0.69
C SER A 43 -12.17 -12.58 0.24
N VAL A 44 -11.82 -11.86 1.31
CA VAL A 44 -10.85 -12.27 2.31
C VAL A 44 -11.56 -12.45 3.65
N LYS A 45 -11.57 -13.69 4.14
CA LYS A 45 -12.07 -14.01 5.48
C LYS A 45 -10.94 -14.18 6.46
N GLU A 46 -11.10 -13.62 7.64
CA GLU A 46 -10.12 -13.65 8.71
C GLU A 46 -10.63 -14.42 9.92
N TYR A 47 -9.73 -15.18 10.52
CA TYR A 47 -10.00 -16.09 11.62
C TYR A 47 -9.00 -15.84 12.75
N LYS A 48 -9.52 -15.69 13.96
CA LYS A 48 -8.72 -15.74 15.19
C LYS A 48 -8.63 -17.19 15.67
N LEU A 49 -7.41 -17.61 15.99
CA LEU A 49 -7.10 -18.98 16.35
C LEU A 49 -6.47 -19.00 17.75
N LYS A 50 -6.95 -19.88 18.63
CA LYS A 50 -6.32 -20.18 19.93
C LYS A 50 -5.94 -21.63 19.95
N PHE A 51 -4.64 -21.85 20.19
CA PHE A 51 -4.03 -23.18 20.08
C PHE A 51 -4.31 -23.86 18.73
N GLY A 52 -4.43 -23.08 17.65
CA GLY A 52 -4.63 -23.58 16.29
C GLY A 52 -6.07 -23.96 15.98
N VAL A 53 -6.97 -23.85 16.96
CA VAL A 53 -8.41 -24.05 16.81
C VAL A 53 -9.07 -22.70 16.62
N GLN A 54 -10.03 -22.65 15.70
CA GLN A 54 -10.85 -21.47 15.40
C GLN A 54 -11.69 -21.09 16.63
N GLU A 55 -11.48 -19.88 17.15
CA GLU A 55 -12.27 -19.35 18.27
C GLU A 55 -13.53 -18.62 17.81
N GLU A 56 -13.48 -18.00 16.63
CA GLU A 56 -14.57 -17.19 16.09
C GLU A 56 -14.90 -17.62 14.67
N PHE A 57 -16.16 -17.49 14.28
CA PHE A 57 -16.54 -17.63 12.86
C PHE A 57 -15.71 -16.68 12.00
N GLY A 58 -15.31 -17.15 10.82
CA GLY A 58 -14.54 -16.33 9.89
C GLY A 58 -15.31 -15.08 9.52
N LYS A 59 -14.73 -13.91 9.82
CA LYS A 59 -15.30 -12.61 9.52
C LYS A 59 -14.77 -12.14 8.18
N VAL A 60 -15.63 -11.60 7.33
CA VAL A 60 -15.16 -10.94 6.11
C VAL A 60 -14.37 -9.74 6.56
N ALA A 61 -13.10 -9.67 6.16
CA ALA A 61 -12.20 -8.60 6.53
C ALA A 61 -12.04 -7.60 5.38
N GLU A 62 -11.99 -8.11 4.15
CA GLU A 62 -11.68 -7.33 2.95
C GLU A 62 -12.46 -7.92 1.76
N GLU A 63 -13.00 -7.04 0.92
CA GLU A 63 -13.59 -7.38 -0.38
C GLU A 63 -13.06 -6.43 -1.45
N TYR A 64 -12.81 -6.97 -2.63
CA TYR A 64 -12.32 -6.24 -3.79
C TYR A 64 -13.14 -6.62 -5.02
N PHE A 65 -13.52 -5.63 -5.82
CA PHE A 65 -14.29 -5.81 -7.03
C PHE A 65 -13.59 -5.14 -8.20
N PHE A 66 -13.60 -5.84 -9.34
CA PHE A 66 -12.90 -5.42 -10.54
C PHE A 66 -13.87 -5.34 -11.71
N ASP A 67 -13.61 -4.46 -12.65
CA ASP A 67 -14.32 -4.44 -13.92
C ASP A 67 -13.79 -5.52 -14.90
N SER A 68 -14.42 -5.64 -16.07
CA SER A 68 -14.00 -6.61 -17.08
C SER A 68 -12.65 -6.30 -17.75
N SER A 69 -12.11 -5.11 -17.54
CA SER A 69 -10.77 -4.71 -17.97
C SER A 69 -9.69 -5.05 -16.93
N GLY A 70 -10.11 -5.45 -15.71
CA GLY A 70 -9.24 -5.79 -14.60
C GLY A 70 -8.92 -4.61 -13.67
N ASN A 71 -9.59 -3.47 -13.83
CA ASN A 71 -9.39 -2.33 -12.94
C ASN A 71 -10.12 -2.56 -11.62
N LEU A 72 -9.48 -2.26 -10.49
CA LEU A 72 -10.13 -2.28 -9.18
C LEU A 72 -11.14 -1.14 -9.10
N VAL A 73 -12.45 -1.44 -9.09
CA VAL A 73 -13.52 -0.43 -9.04
C VAL A 73 -14.04 -0.20 -7.63
N GLU A 74 -13.86 -1.15 -6.72
CA GLU A 74 -14.31 -1.02 -5.34
C GLU A 74 -13.46 -1.88 -4.39
N SER A 75 -13.17 -1.33 -3.21
CA SER A 75 -12.61 -2.10 -2.08
C SER A 75 -13.35 -1.79 -0.79
N ILE A 76 -13.66 -2.81 0.00
CA ILE A 76 -14.37 -2.70 1.27
C ILE A 76 -13.56 -3.37 2.35
N PHE A 77 -13.37 -2.68 3.48
CA PHE A 77 -12.74 -3.20 4.67
C PHE A 77 -13.73 -3.19 5.82
N PHE A 78 -13.75 -4.27 6.59
CA PHE A 78 -14.72 -4.45 7.66
C PHE A 78 -14.06 -4.38 9.03
N PHE A 79 -14.83 -3.96 10.02
CA PHE A 79 -14.53 -4.19 11.43
C PHE A 79 -14.81 -5.65 11.82
N PRO A 80 -14.28 -6.13 12.96
CA PRO A 80 -14.58 -7.47 13.46
C PRO A 80 -16.06 -7.75 13.76
N ASN A 81 -16.93 -6.74 13.81
CA ASN A 81 -18.39 -6.91 13.95
C ASN A 81 -19.11 -6.96 12.58
N ASN A 82 -18.36 -7.12 11.48
CA ASN A 82 -18.84 -7.12 10.08
C ASN A 82 -19.47 -5.80 9.61
N THR A 83 -19.30 -4.69 10.32
CA THR A 83 -19.67 -3.38 9.78
C THR A 83 -18.56 -2.85 8.89
N ILE A 84 -18.93 -2.05 7.88
CA ILE A 84 -17.96 -1.41 6.99
C ILE A 84 -17.14 -0.40 7.80
N ARG A 85 -15.82 -0.61 7.84
CA ARG A 85 -14.83 0.32 8.36
C ARG A 85 -14.45 1.35 7.31
N GLU A 86 -14.22 0.87 6.10
CA GLU A 86 -13.72 1.67 4.98
C GLU A 86 -14.28 1.13 3.67
N GLN A 87 -14.72 2.02 2.79
CA GLN A 87 -15.12 1.70 1.42
C GLN A 87 -14.44 2.69 0.48
N ARG A 88 -13.84 2.17 -0.60
CA ARG A 88 -13.26 2.97 -1.67
C ARG A 88 -13.91 2.63 -2.98
N LEU A 89 -14.25 3.66 -3.75
CA LEU A 89 -14.77 3.53 -5.11
C LEU A 89 -13.81 4.21 -6.07
N PHE A 90 -13.54 3.56 -7.19
CA PHE A 90 -12.59 4.04 -8.20
C PHE A 90 -13.29 4.21 -9.54
N GLN A 91 -12.94 5.29 -10.24
CA GLN A 91 -13.44 5.59 -11.58
C GLN A 91 -12.26 5.68 -12.53
N PHE A 92 -12.44 5.16 -13.75
CA PHE A 92 -11.41 5.13 -14.78
C PHE A 92 -11.93 5.70 -16.10
N ASP A 93 -11.03 6.23 -16.92
CA ASP A 93 -11.33 6.58 -18.31
C ASP A 93 -11.26 5.34 -19.23
N SER A 94 -11.51 5.54 -20.53
CA SER A 94 -11.43 4.48 -21.54
C SER A 94 -10.02 3.93 -21.77
N SER A 95 -8.99 4.64 -21.31
CA SER A 95 -7.58 4.28 -21.39
C SER A 95 -7.08 3.60 -20.11
N ASN A 96 -7.98 3.31 -19.16
CA ASN A 96 -7.70 2.77 -17.82
C ASN A 96 -6.89 3.71 -16.89
N ASN A 97 -6.88 5.01 -17.16
CA ASN A 97 -6.36 5.98 -16.21
C ASN A 97 -7.38 6.21 -15.10
N ILE A 98 -6.94 6.23 -13.85
CA ILE A 98 -7.81 6.58 -12.73
C ILE A 98 -8.23 8.04 -12.84
N LEU A 99 -9.54 8.32 -12.77
CA LEU A 99 -10.12 9.65 -12.80
C LEU A 99 -10.50 10.13 -11.39
N ALA A 100 -10.97 9.23 -10.54
CA ALA A 100 -11.38 9.55 -9.18
C ALA A 100 -11.26 8.37 -8.22
N GLU A 101 -11.02 8.69 -6.95
CA GLU A 101 -11.14 7.80 -5.80
C GLU A 101 -12.07 8.45 -4.78
N ILE A 102 -13.11 7.75 -4.35
CA ILE A 102 -14.03 8.19 -3.29
C ILE A 102 -13.82 7.28 -2.09
N LEU A 103 -13.47 7.87 -0.95
CA LEU A 103 -13.24 7.18 0.31
C LEU A 103 -14.35 7.51 1.31
N TYR A 104 -14.98 6.46 1.82
CA TYR A 104 -15.86 6.48 2.98
C TYR A 104 -15.15 5.75 4.12
N ARG A 105 -15.03 6.38 5.29
CA ARG A 105 -14.41 5.77 6.46
C ARG A 105 -15.21 6.08 7.72
N VAL A 106 -15.38 5.05 8.54
CA VAL A 106 -15.98 5.17 9.88
C VAL A 106 -14.86 5.39 10.90
N TYR A 107 -14.89 6.52 11.60
CA TYR A 107 -14.05 6.76 12.77
C TYR A 107 -14.77 6.25 14.02
N ILE A 108 -14.11 5.38 14.79
CA ILE A 108 -14.55 5.06 16.14
C ILE A 108 -13.76 5.96 17.07
N ASP A 109 -14.40 7.01 17.58
CA ASP A 109 -13.81 7.83 18.63
C ASP A 109 -13.88 7.06 19.96
N SER A 110 -12.73 6.72 20.53
CA SER A 110 -12.64 6.02 21.81
C SER A 110 -12.60 6.97 23.02
N THR A 111 -12.95 8.24 22.84
CA THR A 111 -12.91 9.26 23.89
C THR A 111 -14.29 9.83 24.21
N ASP A 112 -15.19 9.03 24.80
CA ASP A 112 -16.23 9.62 25.66
C ASP A 112 -16.91 8.61 26.59
N SER A 113 -16.46 8.60 27.84
CA SER A 113 -17.30 8.23 28.98
C SER A 113 -18.20 9.42 29.33
N THR A 114 -19.52 9.26 29.16
CA THR A 114 -20.67 9.98 29.74
C THR A 114 -21.59 10.86 28.84
N ARG A 115 -22.89 10.52 28.91
CA ARG A 115 -24.16 11.27 28.68
C ARG A 115 -24.27 12.28 27.52
N LEU A 116 -25.21 12.04 26.59
CA LEU A 116 -26.34 12.97 26.32
C LEU A 116 -27.45 12.35 25.45
N PHE A 117 -28.62 13.00 25.54
CA PHE A 117 -30.02 12.53 25.44
C PHE A 117 -30.64 12.28 24.04
N GLN A 118 -31.74 11.53 24.11
CA GLN A 118 -32.86 11.33 23.18
C GLN A 118 -33.57 12.63 22.74
N LYS A 119 -33.77 12.85 21.42
CA LYS A 119 -35.04 13.36 20.84
C LYS A 119 -35.03 13.40 19.29
N ASP A 120 -36.14 12.90 18.73
CA ASP A 120 -36.82 13.27 17.48
C ASP A 120 -36.22 12.87 16.11
N PHE A 121 -36.69 11.74 15.57
CA PHE A 121 -36.49 11.26 14.19
C PHE A 121 -37.76 11.41 13.31
N GLU A 122 -38.88 11.91 13.85
CA GLU A 122 -40.16 11.98 13.13
C GLU A 122 -40.31 13.20 12.18
N SER A 123 -39.33 14.12 12.11
CA SER A 123 -39.44 15.33 11.27
C SER A 123 -38.67 15.28 9.94
N LEU A 124 -38.09 14.14 9.55
CA LEU A 124 -37.24 14.01 8.36
C LEU A 124 -37.82 13.11 7.26
N LEU A 125 -39.06 12.65 7.42
CA LEU A 125 -39.70 11.68 6.51
C LEU A 125 -40.63 12.28 5.44
N GLU A 126 -40.71 13.61 5.27
CA GLU A 126 -41.62 14.22 4.28
C GLU A 126 -41.01 14.60 2.92
N GLU A 127 -39.71 14.41 2.68
CA GLU A 127 -39.15 14.66 1.34
C GLU A 127 -38.16 13.57 0.94
N THR A 128 -38.62 12.53 0.23
CA THR A 128 -37.87 11.77 -0.80
C THR A 128 -38.70 10.60 -1.32
N GLU A 129 -39.85 10.89 -1.94
CA GLU A 129 -40.42 9.95 -2.92
C GLU A 129 -39.67 10.10 -4.25
N ASN A 130 -39.12 8.99 -4.76
CA ASN A 130 -38.43 8.79 -6.05
C ASN A 130 -36.89 8.87 -6.10
N ILE A 131 -36.20 7.92 -5.45
CA ILE A 131 -34.87 7.49 -5.92
C ILE A 131 -34.90 5.96 -6.15
N PRO A 132 -34.60 5.45 -7.36
CA PRO A 132 -34.63 4.02 -7.64
C PRO A 132 -33.40 3.31 -7.05
N SER A 133 -33.66 2.30 -6.21
CA SER A 133 -32.78 1.17 -5.89
C SER A 133 -31.30 1.50 -5.59
N GLN A 134 -31.05 2.34 -4.59
CA GLN A 134 -29.84 2.21 -3.78
C GLN A 134 -30.11 1.19 -2.67
N ARG A 135 -29.18 0.26 -2.44
CA ARG A 135 -29.21 -0.60 -1.26
C ARG A 135 -29.22 0.31 -0.03
N LEU A 136 -30.36 0.35 0.65
CA LEU A 136 -30.59 1.13 1.84
C LEU A 136 -29.50 0.78 2.88
N ILE A 137 -28.66 1.76 3.23
CA ILE A 137 -27.76 1.67 4.38
C ILE A 137 -28.67 1.66 5.61
N LEU A 138 -28.88 0.49 6.21
CA LEU A 138 -29.68 0.37 7.42
C LEU A 138 -28.90 0.97 8.60
N PRO A 139 -29.45 1.94 9.35
CA PRO A 139 -28.94 2.25 10.68
C PRO A 139 -29.33 1.09 11.61
N ILE A 140 -28.34 0.28 12.01
CA ILE A 140 -28.56 -0.72 13.06
C ILE A 140 -28.42 -0.02 14.40
N PHE A 141 -29.55 0.26 15.03
CA PHE A 141 -29.64 0.45 16.48
C PHE A 141 -29.57 -0.92 17.15
N THR A 142 -28.68 -1.11 18.12
CA THR A 142 -28.82 -2.20 19.11
C THR A 142 -28.55 -1.66 20.51
N THR A 143 -29.47 -2.00 21.41
CA THR A 143 -29.48 -1.71 22.85
C THR A 143 -28.49 -2.63 23.62
N PRO A 144 -28.43 -2.59 24.96
CA PRO A 144 -27.42 -1.89 25.71
C PRO A 144 -26.45 -2.87 26.38
N GLU A 145 -25.28 -3.10 25.79
CA GLU A 145 -24.08 -3.57 26.50
C GLU A 145 -22.77 -3.37 25.72
N ASP A 146 -22.83 -2.97 24.45
CA ASP A 146 -21.62 -2.75 23.64
C ASP A 146 -21.35 -1.27 23.35
N THR A 147 -20.05 -0.94 23.33
CA THR A 147 -19.48 0.37 23.04
C THR A 147 -20.11 0.95 21.77
N VAL A 148 -20.86 2.04 21.90
CA VAL A 148 -21.42 2.77 20.76
C VAL A 148 -20.26 3.38 19.98
N ALA A 149 -19.91 2.78 18.86
CA ALA A 149 -19.21 3.50 17.81
C ALA A 149 -20.14 4.65 17.38
N LYS A 150 -19.78 5.90 17.68
CA LYS A 150 -20.37 7.05 16.99
C LYS A 150 -19.94 6.93 15.53
N VAL A 151 -20.75 6.26 14.74
CA VAL A 151 -20.54 6.14 13.31
C VAL A 151 -20.87 7.51 12.71
N TRP A 152 -19.85 8.28 12.37
CA TRP A 152 -20.01 9.50 11.57
C TRP A 152 -20.33 9.11 10.13
N PHE A 153 -21.56 8.66 9.89
CA PHE A 153 -22.21 9.01 8.63
C PHE A 153 -22.84 10.36 8.89
N THR A 154 -22.41 11.40 8.15
CA THR A 154 -23.28 12.56 8.08
C THR A 154 -24.62 12.06 7.53
N PRO A 155 -25.77 12.41 8.11
CA PRO A 155 -27.10 12.05 7.60
C PRO A 155 -27.37 12.52 6.15
N LEU A 156 -26.39 13.13 5.49
CA LEU A 156 -26.44 13.75 4.17
C LEU A 156 -25.61 13.03 3.09
N GLY A 157 -25.04 11.84 3.36
CA GLY A 157 -24.41 11.05 2.28
C GLY A 157 -23.13 11.65 1.68
N ASN A 158 -22.44 12.53 2.40
CA ASN A 158 -21.20 13.13 1.89
C ASN A 158 -20.04 12.12 1.95
N SER A 159 -19.28 12.01 0.85
CA SER A 159 -17.97 11.35 0.82
C SER A 159 -17.05 11.99 1.85
N LEU A 160 -16.38 11.18 2.68
CA LEU A 160 -15.42 11.70 3.66
C LEU A 160 -14.21 12.33 2.94
N GLN A 161 -13.81 11.72 1.82
CA GLN A 161 -12.73 12.20 0.98
C GLN A 161 -13.00 11.82 -0.49
N LYS A 162 -12.78 12.76 -1.41
CA LYS A 162 -12.78 12.52 -2.86
C LYS A 162 -11.48 13.04 -3.44
N THR A 163 -10.75 12.16 -4.10
CA THR A 163 -9.54 12.48 -4.86
C THR A 163 -9.86 12.45 -6.34
N THR A 164 -9.48 13.47 -7.09
CA THR A 164 -9.58 13.53 -8.56
C THR A 164 -8.20 13.61 -9.19
N TYR A 165 -8.06 13.02 -10.36
CA TYR A 165 -6.81 12.91 -11.11
C TYR A 165 -7.00 13.59 -12.46
N ILE A 166 -6.13 14.55 -12.78
CA ILE A 166 -6.20 15.37 -13.98
C ILE A 166 -4.99 15.04 -14.85
N TYR A 167 -5.24 14.80 -16.14
CA TYR A 167 -4.20 14.44 -17.09
C TYR A 167 -4.13 15.49 -18.20
N ASP A 168 -2.92 15.74 -18.68
CA ASP A 168 -2.64 16.50 -19.89
C ASP A 168 -1.80 15.63 -20.83
N GLU A 169 -2.27 15.47 -22.07
CA GLU A 169 -1.67 14.56 -23.07
C GLU A 169 -1.35 13.14 -22.55
N GLY A 170 -2.13 12.65 -21.58
CA GLY A 170 -1.96 11.33 -20.95
C GLY A 170 -1.00 11.30 -19.75
N LEU A 171 -0.37 12.42 -19.40
CA LEU A 171 0.47 12.57 -18.20
C LEU A 171 -0.36 13.09 -17.03
N LEU A 172 -0.22 12.51 -15.83
CA LEU A 172 -0.92 12.98 -14.63
C LEU A 172 -0.32 14.33 -14.19
N VAL A 173 -1.05 15.43 -14.34
CA VAL A 173 -0.56 16.77 -13.99
C VAL A 173 -1.03 17.24 -12.63
N GLU A 174 -2.15 16.71 -12.13
CA GLU A 174 -2.67 17.09 -10.82
C GLU A 174 -3.44 15.94 -10.15
N LYS A 175 -3.26 15.84 -8.83
CA LYS A 175 -4.09 15.05 -7.92
C LYS A 175 -4.70 16.01 -6.91
N HIS A 176 -6.02 16.13 -6.87
CA HIS A 176 -6.71 17.03 -5.95
C HIS A 176 -7.62 16.26 -5.00
N THR A 177 -7.51 16.51 -3.70
CA THR A 177 -8.23 15.81 -2.64
C THR A 177 -9.11 16.77 -1.87
N THR A 178 -10.42 16.55 -1.97
CA THR A 178 -11.45 17.24 -1.18
C THR A 178 -11.91 16.34 -0.03
N ARG A 179 -12.32 16.94 1.10
CA ARG A 179 -12.82 16.22 2.27
C ARG A 179 -14.12 16.86 2.77
N SER A 180 -15.04 16.06 3.31
CA SER A 180 -16.28 16.61 3.87
C SER A 180 -15.98 17.51 5.07
N THR A 181 -16.49 18.74 5.04
CA THR A 181 -16.64 19.71 6.15
C THR A 181 -15.46 19.84 7.13
N TYR A 182 -14.81 21.01 7.13
CA TYR A 182 -13.75 21.45 8.06
C TYR A 182 -12.39 20.75 7.96
N LEU A 183 -12.26 19.75 7.09
CA LEU A 183 -10.95 19.19 6.77
C LEU A 183 -10.35 19.93 5.57
N PRO A 184 -9.04 20.18 5.58
CA PRO A 184 -8.40 20.85 4.48
C PRO A 184 -8.46 20.06 3.17
N GLU A 185 -8.44 20.81 2.07
CA GLU A 185 -8.15 20.28 0.75
C GLU A 185 -6.64 20.17 0.58
N ASP A 186 -6.18 19.09 -0.04
CA ASP A 186 -4.77 18.94 -0.41
C ASP A 186 -4.69 18.67 -1.90
N SER A 187 -3.67 19.20 -2.56
CA SER A 187 -3.40 18.89 -3.96
C SER A 187 -1.92 18.59 -4.18
N VAL A 188 -1.65 17.82 -5.22
CA VAL A 188 -0.30 17.56 -5.71
C VAL A 188 -0.29 17.91 -7.18
N THR A 189 0.61 18.80 -7.59
CA THR A 189 0.82 19.09 -9.01
C THR A 189 2.14 18.49 -9.46
N PHE A 190 2.21 18.07 -10.73
CA PHE A 190 3.39 17.44 -11.33
C PHE A 190 3.83 18.26 -12.53
N SER A 191 5.12 18.59 -12.58
CA SER A 191 5.74 19.22 -13.75
C SER A 191 6.68 18.23 -14.43
N TYR A 192 6.69 18.26 -15.75
CA TYR A 192 7.40 17.33 -16.59
C TYR A 192 8.44 18.05 -17.45
N ASN A 193 9.48 17.33 -17.85
CA ASN A 193 10.37 17.78 -18.90
C ASN A 193 9.70 17.59 -20.27
N ASP A 194 9.44 18.68 -20.99
CA ASP A 194 8.70 18.71 -22.27
C ASP A 194 9.24 17.75 -23.34
N THR A 195 10.54 17.44 -23.31
CA THR A 195 11.17 16.58 -24.32
C THR A 195 11.08 15.10 -23.97
N THR A 196 11.12 14.77 -22.68
CA THR A 196 11.27 13.37 -22.22
C THR A 196 10.03 12.83 -21.52
N GLY A 197 9.08 13.70 -21.12
CA GLY A 197 7.90 13.31 -20.36
C GLY A 197 8.20 12.81 -18.94
N ILE A 198 9.40 13.10 -18.41
CA ILE A 198 9.80 12.69 -17.06
C ILE A 198 9.47 13.79 -16.06
N ILE A 199 8.94 13.40 -14.88
CA ILE A 199 8.64 14.32 -13.78
C ILE A 199 9.93 14.99 -13.29
N ILE A 200 9.96 16.32 -13.31
CA ILE A 200 11.06 17.15 -12.80
C ILE A 200 10.71 17.85 -11.49
N GLN A 201 9.43 17.96 -11.17
CA GLN A 201 8.96 18.55 -9.92
C GLN A 201 7.62 17.97 -9.51
N ASP A 202 7.41 17.81 -8.20
CA ASP A 202 6.09 17.77 -7.60
C ASP A 202 5.92 18.88 -6.55
N GLU A 203 4.69 19.33 -6.36
CA GLU A 203 4.33 20.32 -5.35
C GLU A 203 3.11 19.81 -4.57
N ASP A 204 3.36 19.43 -3.32
CA ASP A 204 2.37 19.02 -2.34
C ASP A 204 1.85 20.26 -1.58
N PHE A 205 0.57 20.53 -1.74
CA PHE A 205 -0.18 21.48 -0.93
C PHE A 205 -0.79 20.73 0.26
N LEU A 206 -0.22 20.95 1.45
CA LEU A 206 -0.73 20.39 2.70
C LEU A 206 -1.19 21.52 3.62
N LEU A 207 -2.44 21.44 4.08
CA LEU A 207 -2.90 22.26 5.20
C LEU A 207 -2.78 21.43 6.48
N ASN A 208 -2.30 22.05 7.56
CA ASN A 208 -2.19 21.35 8.85
C ASN A 208 -3.56 20.92 9.39
N GLU A 209 -3.60 20.04 10.40
CA GLU A 209 -4.84 19.46 10.95
C GLU A 209 -5.88 20.48 11.46
N LEU A 210 -5.46 21.73 11.69
CA LEU A 210 -6.34 22.83 12.11
C LEU A 210 -6.76 23.74 10.95
N ALA A 211 -6.29 23.46 9.73
CA ALA A 211 -6.41 24.32 8.55
C ALA A 211 -5.91 25.77 8.77
N LEU A 212 -4.98 25.96 9.72
CA LEU A 212 -4.46 27.26 10.13
C LEU A 212 -3.11 27.61 9.50
N GLN A 213 -2.33 26.62 9.05
CA GLN A 213 -1.05 26.84 8.40
C GLN A 213 -0.94 26.00 7.14
N ARG A 214 -0.64 26.68 6.05
CA ARG A 214 -0.27 26.12 4.77
C ARG A 214 1.18 25.68 4.82
N LEU A 215 1.45 24.44 4.44
CA LEU A 215 2.78 23.92 4.21
C LEU A 215 2.86 23.51 2.74
N ASP A 216 3.54 24.34 1.94
CA ASP A 216 3.89 23.96 0.57
C ASP A 216 5.18 23.15 0.63
N VAL A 217 5.17 21.93 0.13
CA VAL A 217 6.36 21.10 -0.01
C VAL A 217 6.58 20.87 -1.49
N GLN A 218 7.75 21.26 -1.99
CA GLN A 218 8.15 21.09 -3.37
C GLN A 218 9.32 20.10 -3.43
N SER A 219 9.22 19.08 -4.26
CA SER A 219 10.36 18.22 -4.59
C SER A 219 10.84 18.52 -5.99
N TYR A 220 12.14 18.74 -6.14
CA TYR A 220 12.79 18.92 -7.44
C TYR A 220 13.67 17.72 -7.75
N PHE A 221 13.59 17.22 -8.98
CA PHE A 221 14.31 16.03 -9.41
C PHE A 221 15.33 16.36 -10.50
N GLU A 222 16.55 15.90 -10.32
CA GLU A 222 17.57 15.90 -11.37
C GLU A 222 17.87 14.48 -11.81
N TYR A 223 18.34 14.34 -13.05
CA TYR A 223 18.58 13.06 -13.69
C TYR A 223 19.99 13.02 -14.30
N ASP A 224 20.60 11.83 -14.30
CA ASP A 224 21.83 11.59 -15.04
C ASP A 224 21.55 11.38 -16.54
N ASP A 225 22.62 11.25 -17.34
CA ASP A 225 22.53 11.08 -18.80
C ASP A 225 21.74 9.83 -19.25
N ASN A 226 21.45 8.90 -18.34
CA ASN A 226 20.63 7.72 -18.61
C ASN A 226 19.19 7.89 -18.10
N MET A 227 18.76 9.13 -17.81
CA MET A 227 17.44 9.48 -17.28
C MET A 227 17.13 8.80 -15.93
N ARG A 228 18.16 8.53 -15.11
CA ARG A 228 17.98 8.00 -13.75
C ARG A 228 18.12 9.13 -12.75
N ARG A 229 17.25 9.18 -11.76
CA ARG A 229 17.25 10.25 -10.74
C ARG A 229 18.61 10.31 -10.03
N SER A 230 19.32 11.43 -10.16
CA SER A 230 20.63 11.70 -9.57
C SER A 230 20.51 12.52 -8.29
N GLU A 231 19.53 13.44 -8.23
CA GLU A 231 19.24 14.28 -7.07
C GLU A 231 17.74 14.42 -6.84
N GLU A 232 17.36 14.63 -5.58
CA GLU A 232 16.03 15.03 -5.15
C GLU A 232 16.16 16.08 -4.03
N ARG A 233 15.66 17.29 -4.28
CA ARG A 233 15.67 18.39 -3.31
C ARG A 233 14.26 18.64 -2.80
N ILE A 234 14.07 18.54 -1.49
CA ILE A 234 12.80 18.78 -0.83
C ILE A 234 12.86 20.15 -0.17
N VAL A 235 11.95 21.03 -0.56
CA VAL A 235 11.87 22.43 -0.13
C VAL A 235 10.52 22.66 0.50
N SER A 236 10.47 23.44 1.59
CA SER A 236 9.21 23.95 2.12
C SER A 236 9.39 25.39 2.58
N ASP A 237 8.39 26.24 2.34
CA ASP A 237 8.45 27.68 2.61
C ASP A 237 9.72 28.36 2.06
N LYS A 238 10.14 27.94 0.86
CA LYS A 238 11.38 28.37 0.17
C LYS A 238 12.68 28.01 0.90
N GLN A 239 12.62 27.17 1.92
CA GLN A 239 13.78 26.63 2.62
C GLN A 239 13.99 25.16 2.24
N GLN A 240 15.21 24.81 1.86
CA GLN A 240 15.55 23.41 1.66
C GLN A 240 15.44 22.66 2.99
N LEU A 241 14.61 21.62 3.04
CA LEU A 241 14.49 20.74 4.20
C LEU A 241 15.52 19.63 4.14
N LYS A 242 15.73 19.09 2.93
CA LYS A 242 16.50 17.88 2.71
C LYS A 242 16.95 17.79 1.26
N MET A 243 18.06 17.10 1.03
CA MET A 243 18.50 16.73 -0.32
C MET A 243 18.94 15.26 -0.31
N LEU A 244 18.56 14.52 -1.34
CA LEU A 244 18.94 13.14 -1.54
C LEU A 244 19.78 13.07 -2.81
N SER A 245 20.96 12.44 -2.75
CA SER A 245 21.80 12.20 -3.92
C SER A 245 21.97 10.72 -4.16
N TYR A 246 22.09 10.35 -5.43
CA TYR A 246 22.09 8.96 -5.90
C TYR A 246 23.26 8.72 -6.86
N LYS A 247 23.96 7.58 -6.71
CA LYS A 247 24.94 7.11 -7.69
C LYS A 247 24.60 5.71 -8.16
N TYR A 248 24.89 5.47 -9.44
CA TYR A 248 24.63 4.21 -10.12
C TYR A 248 25.93 3.62 -10.69
N ASN A 249 26.02 2.30 -10.75
CA ASN A 249 27.06 1.63 -11.51
C ASN A 249 26.73 1.60 -13.02
N GLY A 250 27.64 1.08 -13.84
CA GLY A 250 27.45 0.96 -15.30
C GLY A 250 26.26 0.09 -15.73
N ASN A 251 25.71 -0.75 -14.83
CA ASN A 251 24.51 -1.56 -15.08
C ASN A 251 23.20 -0.85 -14.65
N GLY A 252 23.28 0.41 -14.21
CA GLY A 252 22.13 1.18 -13.72
C GLY A 252 21.62 0.78 -12.35
N GLN A 253 22.44 0.11 -11.54
CA GLN A 253 22.08 -0.26 -10.17
C GLN A 253 22.56 0.82 -9.21
N ARG A 254 21.68 1.30 -8.32
CA ARG A 254 22.02 2.32 -7.33
C ARG A 254 23.02 1.75 -6.33
N ILE A 255 24.24 2.25 -6.34
CA ILE A 255 25.32 1.85 -5.42
C ILE A 255 25.47 2.78 -4.22
N GLU A 256 24.92 3.99 -4.30
CA GLU A 256 24.96 4.97 -3.21
C GLU A 256 23.65 5.76 -3.13
N LYS A 257 23.22 6.04 -1.90
CA LYS A 257 22.23 7.06 -1.55
C LYS A 257 22.77 7.89 -0.41
N ILE A 258 22.81 9.20 -0.52
CA ILE A 258 23.16 10.10 0.58
C ILE A 258 21.95 10.97 0.89
N ILE A 259 21.72 11.19 2.17
CA ILE A 259 20.70 12.08 2.70
C ILE A 259 21.42 13.25 3.37
N HIS A 260 21.12 14.45 2.90
CA HIS A 260 21.63 15.71 3.44
C HIS A 260 20.53 16.46 4.19
N ASP A 261 20.89 17.17 5.25
CA ASP A 261 20.04 18.15 5.92
C ASP A 261 19.94 19.47 5.12
N SER A 262 19.21 20.44 5.69
CA SER A 262 19.01 21.77 5.12
C SER A 262 20.30 22.59 4.96
N SER A 263 21.35 22.26 5.73
CA SER A 263 22.68 22.91 5.66
C SER A 263 23.66 22.19 4.72
N GLY A 264 23.24 21.07 4.13
CA GLY A 264 24.08 20.21 3.29
C GLY A 264 24.87 19.16 4.07
N GLY A 265 24.76 19.12 5.40
CA GLY A 265 25.37 18.10 6.26
C GLY A 265 24.78 16.72 6.00
N ILE A 266 25.61 15.68 6.05
CA ILE A 266 25.14 14.30 5.84
C ILE A 266 24.39 13.82 7.07
N ILE A 267 23.13 13.40 6.90
CA ILE A 267 22.32 12.72 7.93
C ILE A 267 22.57 11.21 7.88
N SER A 268 22.65 10.65 6.68
CA SER A 268 22.89 9.22 6.48
C SER A 268 23.40 8.95 5.08
N LYS A 269 24.21 7.91 4.95
CA LYS A 269 24.65 7.38 3.66
C LYS A 269 24.35 5.88 3.62
N ILE A 270 23.91 5.39 2.47
CA ILE A 270 23.67 3.97 2.20
C ILE A 270 24.51 3.57 1.00
N GLU A 271 25.32 2.52 1.16
CA GLU A 271 26.05 1.90 0.06
C GLU A 271 25.48 0.51 -0.24
N SER A 272 25.34 0.17 -1.52
CA SER A 272 24.77 -1.09 -1.97
C SER A 272 25.75 -1.84 -2.87
N ARG A 273 25.92 -3.15 -2.64
CA ARG A 273 26.71 -4.03 -3.51
C ARG A 273 25.82 -5.04 -4.19
N TYR A 274 26.21 -5.42 -5.41
CA TYR A 274 25.44 -6.32 -6.25
C TYR A 274 26.30 -7.45 -6.79
N SER A 275 25.66 -8.61 -6.98
CA SER A 275 26.14 -9.68 -7.84
C SER A 275 25.14 -9.85 -8.98
N ALA A 276 25.60 -9.62 -10.22
CA ALA A 276 24.72 -9.41 -11.38
C ALA A 276 23.62 -8.37 -11.05
N LYS A 277 22.35 -8.70 -11.22
CA LYS A 277 21.20 -7.81 -10.97
C LYS A 277 20.63 -7.89 -9.54
N LYS A 278 21.30 -8.57 -8.61
CA LYS A 278 20.79 -8.82 -7.24
C LYS A 278 21.66 -8.14 -6.19
N ILE A 279 21.02 -7.44 -5.27
CA ILE A 279 21.71 -6.81 -4.14
C ILE A 279 22.23 -7.90 -3.21
N THR A 280 23.48 -7.82 -2.79
CA THR A 280 24.10 -8.81 -1.90
C THR A 280 24.40 -8.21 -0.52
N GLU A 281 24.57 -6.89 -0.47
CA GLU A 281 24.92 -6.16 0.73
C GLU A 281 24.40 -4.72 0.69
N GLU A 282 23.95 -4.21 1.84
CA GLU A 282 23.76 -2.79 2.11
C GLU A 282 24.49 -2.39 3.39
N VAL A 283 25.13 -1.23 3.38
CA VAL A 283 25.79 -0.65 4.56
C VAL A 283 25.21 0.74 4.80
N VAL A 284 24.73 0.98 6.02
CA VAL A 284 24.21 2.28 6.44
C VAL A 284 25.26 2.97 7.29
N TYR A 285 25.53 4.23 7.00
CA TYR A 285 26.43 5.11 7.72
C TYR A 285 25.66 6.26 8.39
N ASP A 286 26.16 6.71 9.54
CA ASP A 286 25.65 7.89 10.26
C ASP A 286 26.25 9.20 9.73
N THR A 287 25.97 10.30 10.43
CA THR A 287 26.45 11.65 10.14
C THR A 287 27.97 11.79 10.19
N ASP A 288 28.64 10.95 11.00
CA ASP A 288 30.11 10.95 11.14
C ASP A 288 30.79 10.04 10.12
N GLY A 289 30.01 9.37 9.25
CA GLY A 289 30.51 8.35 8.32
C GLY A 289 30.84 7.02 8.99
N LYS A 290 30.35 6.77 10.21
CA LYS A 290 30.52 5.48 10.89
C LYS A 290 29.41 4.53 10.46
N VAL A 291 29.76 3.25 10.28
CA VAL A 291 28.77 2.20 10.01
C VAL A 291 27.80 2.12 11.18
N VAL A 292 26.49 2.08 10.89
CA VAL A 292 25.40 1.86 11.84
C VAL A 292 24.95 0.41 11.79
N ASN A 293 24.74 -0.11 10.57
CA ASN A 293 24.37 -1.50 10.34
C ASN A 293 24.79 -1.97 8.94
N LYS A 294 24.84 -3.28 8.79
CA LYS A 294 25.05 -3.97 7.51
C LYS A 294 23.93 -4.98 7.30
N THR A 295 23.32 -4.98 6.13
CA THR A 295 22.35 -5.99 5.71
C THR A 295 22.94 -6.88 4.62
N LEU A 296 22.78 -8.20 4.77
CA LEU A 296 23.25 -9.22 3.84
C LEU A 296 22.07 -9.95 3.21
N PHE A 297 22.18 -10.25 1.92
CA PHE A 297 21.13 -10.92 1.15
C PHE A 297 21.67 -12.20 0.52
N LYS A 298 20.91 -13.29 0.65
CA LYS A 298 21.22 -14.58 0.03
C LYS A 298 20.05 -15.03 -0.84
N TYR A 299 20.37 -15.65 -1.97
CA TYR A 299 19.39 -16.10 -2.96
C TYR A 299 19.59 -17.58 -3.27
N ASN A 300 18.51 -18.25 -3.68
CA ASN A 300 18.58 -19.60 -4.22
C ASN A 300 19.07 -19.57 -5.68
N ALA A 301 19.32 -20.75 -6.26
CA ALA A 301 19.74 -20.90 -7.66
C ALA A 301 18.74 -20.34 -8.69
N LYS A 302 17.45 -20.19 -8.31
CA LYS A 302 16.40 -19.57 -9.14
C LYS A 302 16.34 -18.04 -8.96
N GLY A 303 17.25 -17.44 -8.19
CA GLY A 303 17.33 -15.99 -7.96
C GLY A 303 16.27 -15.42 -7.02
N LYS A 304 15.58 -16.25 -6.22
CA LYS A 304 14.64 -15.83 -5.18
C LYS A 304 15.35 -15.64 -3.84
N LEU A 305 14.93 -14.64 -3.07
CA LEU A 305 15.54 -14.29 -1.78
C LEU A 305 15.33 -15.45 -0.80
N MET A 306 16.39 -16.01 -0.24
CA MET A 306 16.29 -17.03 0.81
C MET A 306 16.47 -16.44 2.20
N GLN A 307 17.32 -15.43 2.33
CA GLN A 307 17.65 -14.84 3.61
C GLN A 307 18.03 -13.37 3.48
N LYS A 308 17.52 -12.55 4.41
CA LYS A 308 17.95 -11.17 4.65
C LYS A 308 18.34 -11.04 6.12
N THR A 309 19.61 -10.73 6.38
CA THR A 309 20.16 -10.63 7.74
C THR A 309 20.71 -9.24 7.97
N THR A 310 20.27 -8.54 9.02
CA THR A 310 20.78 -7.23 9.41
C THR A 310 21.58 -7.34 10.71
N LEU A 311 22.80 -6.81 10.65
CA LEU A 311 23.83 -6.86 11.67
C LEU A 311 24.15 -5.44 12.14
N ASP A 312 24.38 -5.26 13.43
CA ASP A 312 24.96 -4.02 13.95
C ASP A 312 26.49 -3.97 13.73
N THR A 313 27.13 -2.94 14.28
CA THR A 313 28.59 -2.72 14.20
C THR A 313 29.42 -3.79 14.90
N LEU A 314 28.84 -4.48 15.88
CA LEU A 314 29.46 -5.59 16.61
C LEU A 314 29.18 -6.94 15.95
N ARG A 315 28.57 -6.94 14.74
CA ARG A 315 28.14 -8.12 13.99
C ARG A 315 27.07 -8.94 14.71
N TYR A 316 26.30 -8.29 15.58
CA TYR A 316 25.16 -8.92 16.22
C TYR A 316 23.95 -8.87 15.29
N VAL A 317 23.31 -10.02 15.06
CA VAL A 317 22.09 -10.12 14.26
C VAL A 317 20.92 -9.60 15.10
N PHE A 318 20.34 -8.47 14.68
CA PHE A 318 19.15 -7.92 15.33
C PHE A 318 17.86 -8.09 14.52
N ALA A 319 17.98 -8.41 13.23
CA ALA A 319 16.86 -8.80 12.39
C ALA A 319 17.28 -9.85 11.36
N ASP A 320 16.49 -10.91 11.22
CA ASP A 320 16.68 -11.95 10.21
C ASP A 320 15.32 -12.35 9.62
N LEU A 321 15.26 -12.43 8.29
CA LEU A 321 14.13 -12.95 7.53
C LEU A 321 14.61 -14.12 6.70
N LYS A 322 13.97 -15.29 6.85
CA LYS A 322 14.18 -16.46 6.00
C LYS A 322 12.93 -16.76 5.21
N GLN A 323 13.10 -17.12 3.95
CA GLN A 323 12.02 -17.44 3.02
C GLN A 323 12.22 -18.82 2.40
N SER A 324 11.15 -19.60 2.35
CA SER A 324 11.10 -20.94 1.76
C SER A 324 10.15 -20.96 0.57
N TYR A 325 10.44 -21.83 -0.39
CA TYR A 325 9.66 -21.93 -1.62
C TYR A 325 9.37 -23.38 -1.97
N ASP A 326 8.27 -23.64 -2.66
CA ASP A 326 7.98 -24.94 -3.24
C ASP A 326 8.75 -25.18 -4.57
N THR A 327 8.49 -26.33 -5.20
CA THR A 327 9.14 -26.73 -6.46
C THR A 327 8.82 -25.81 -7.63
N GLN A 328 7.63 -25.21 -7.64
CA GLN A 328 7.16 -24.20 -8.60
C GLN A 328 7.78 -22.83 -8.30
N GLY A 329 8.39 -22.67 -7.12
CA GLY A 329 9.02 -21.46 -6.65
C GLY A 329 8.07 -20.49 -5.95
N ARG A 330 6.85 -20.91 -5.59
CA ARG A 330 5.91 -20.08 -4.84
C ARG A 330 6.36 -20.00 -3.38
N LEU A 331 6.17 -18.84 -2.73
CA LEU A 331 6.60 -18.60 -1.35
C LEU A 331 5.73 -19.43 -0.40
N THR A 332 6.31 -20.36 0.36
CA THR A 332 5.54 -21.23 1.26
C THR A 332 5.65 -20.80 2.71
N GLU A 333 6.77 -20.18 3.10
CA GLU A 333 7.01 -19.78 4.47
C GLU A 333 7.91 -18.55 4.56
N GLU A 334 7.62 -17.68 5.52
CA GLU A 334 8.51 -16.63 5.98
C GLU A 334 8.73 -16.74 7.49
N VAL A 335 9.98 -16.72 7.94
CA VAL A 335 10.33 -16.71 9.36
C VAL A 335 11.08 -15.43 9.69
N ARG A 336 10.55 -14.66 10.63
CA ARG A 336 11.19 -13.45 11.18
C ARG A 336 11.75 -13.75 12.55
N SER A 337 13.02 -13.45 12.74
CA SER A 337 13.70 -13.58 14.03
C SER A 337 14.37 -12.27 14.40
N ALA A 338 14.38 -11.94 15.69
CA ALA A 338 15.16 -10.85 16.22
C ALA A 338 16.49 -11.35 16.80
N ASN A 339 17.21 -10.41 17.41
CA ASN A 339 18.19 -10.59 18.48
C ASN A 339 18.29 -12.02 18.99
N ASN A 340 19.46 -12.66 18.82
CA ASN A 340 19.81 -14.03 19.26
C ASN A 340 19.12 -15.21 18.53
N GLY A 341 18.45 -14.94 17.41
CA GLY A 341 17.76 -15.98 16.63
C GLY A 341 16.40 -16.36 17.20
N ARG A 342 15.89 -15.62 18.19
CA ARG A 342 14.52 -15.80 18.68
C ARG A 342 13.54 -15.44 17.57
N ILE A 343 12.77 -16.44 17.15
CA ILE A 343 11.66 -16.25 16.22
C ILE A 343 10.63 -15.33 16.89
N ASP A 344 10.28 -14.24 16.20
CA ASP A 344 9.21 -13.32 16.62
C ASP A 344 7.91 -13.61 15.87
N GLY A 345 7.99 -14.11 14.64
CA GLY A 345 6.81 -14.58 13.93
C GLY A 345 7.13 -15.37 12.68
N LYS A 346 6.12 -16.12 12.23
CA LYS A 346 6.19 -16.93 11.02
C LYS A 346 4.90 -16.84 10.24
N ASN A 347 5.00 -16.73 8.93
CA ASN A 347 3.88 -16.74 8.00
C ASN A 347 3.97 -18.00 7.14
N VAL A 348 2.86 -18.71 6.93
CA VAL A 348 2.78 -19.86 6.03
C VAL A 348 1.70 -19.61 4.98
N TYR A 349 2.00 -19.95 3.73
CA TYR A 349 1.13 -19.71 2.57
C TYR A 349 0.73 -21.03 1.93
N ARG A 350 -0.52 -21.11 1.48
CA ARG A 350 -1.07 -22.22 0.70
C ARG A 350 -1.73 -21.69 -0.54
N TYR A 351 -1.77 -22.51 -1.58
CA TYR A 351 -2.20 -22.12 -2.91
C TYR A 351 -3.32 -23.03 -3.41
N ASN A 352 -4.25 -22.46 -4.17
CA ASN A 352 -5.28 -23.22 -4.88
C ASN A 352 -4.71 -23.87 -6.16
N ALA A 353 -5.57 -24.53 -6.94
CA ALA A 353 -5.18 -25.17 -8.21
C ALA A 353 -4.80 -24.19 -9.33
N ASN A 354 -5.15 -22.91 -9.19
CA ASN A 354 -4.83 -21.83 -10.13
C ASN A 354 -3.57 -21.05 -9.74
N ASP A 355 -2.80 -21.55 -8.77
CA ASP A 355 -1.61 -20.90 -8.20
C ASP A 355 -1.87 -19.58 -7.43
N ASP A 356 -3.12 -19.25 -7.10
CA ASP A 356 -3.45 -18.13 -6.21
C ASP A 356 -3.34 -18.54 -4.74
N VAL A 357 -3.00 -17.59 -3.85
CA VAL A 357 -2.95 -17.85 -2.41
C VAL A 357 -4.35 -18.20 -1.90
N SER A 358 -4.57 -19.42 -1.43
CA SER A 358 -5.86 -19.82 -0.84
C SER A 358 -5.92 -19.56 0.66
N GLU A 359 -4.79 -19.71 1.37
CA GLU A 359 -4.70 -19.47 2.81
C GLU A 359 -3.38 -18.82 3.21
N GLN A 360 -3.43 -18.00 4.25
CA GLN A 360 -2.26 -17.46 4.94
C GLN A 360 -2.42 -17.65 6.45
N HIS A 361 -1.38 -18.14 7.11
CA HIS A 361 -1.39 -18.47 8.54
C HIS A 361 -0.27 -17.73 9.25
N TRP A 362 -0.58 -17.03 10.34
CA TRP A 362 0.41 -16.33 11.17
C TRP A 362 0.62 -17.06 12.48
N TYR A 363 1.90 -17.26 12.81
CA TYR A 363 2.36 -17.87 14.05
C TYR A 363 3.11 -16.81 14.84
N LEU A 364 2.76 -16.67 16.11
CA LEU A 364 3.50 -15.82 17.03
C LEU A 364 4.69 -16.62 17.57
N ARG A 365 5.88 -16.05 17.45
CA ARG A 365 7.12 -16.63 17.99
C ARG A 365 7.34 -18.07 17.53
N THR A 366 7.64 -18.96 18.47
CA THR A 366 7.83 -20.40 18.30
C THR A 366 6.55 -21.20 18.52
N SER A 367 5.36 -20.57 18.52
CA SER A 367 4.10 -21.30 18.69
C SER A 367 3.96 -22.35 17.59
N PRO A 368 3.68 -23.63 17.93
CA PRO A 368 3.42 -24.65 16.92
C PRO A 368 2.09 -24.40 16.19
N ASN A 369 1.23 -23.57 16.77
CA ASN A 369 -0.11 -23.29 16.29
C ASN A 369 -0.24 -21.83 15.81
N PRO A 370 -0.96 -21.59 14.70
CA PRO A 370 -1.21 -20.24 14.24
C PRO A 370 -2.15 -19.49 15.19
N SER A 371 -1.95 -18.18 15.32
CA SER A 371 -2.81 -17.26 16.08
C SER A 371 -3.85 -16.57 15.21
N ARG A 372 -3.59 -16.51 13.90
CA ARG A 372 -4.46 -15.87 12.90
C ARG A 372 -4.37 -16.64 11.59
N MET A 373 -5.47 -16.65 10.84
CA MET A 373 -5.50 -17.20 9.49
C MET A 373 -6.39 -16.32 8.59
N ARG A 374 -6.04 -16.26 7.31
CA ARG A 374 -6.86 -15.68 6.25
C ARG A 374 -7.15 -16.75 5.21
N ARG A 375 -8.37 -16.71 4.67
CA ARG A 375 -8.78 -17.49 3.49
C ARG A 375 -9.21 -16.54 2.39
N TYR A 376 -8.81 -16.85 1.18
CA TYR A 376 -9.05 -16.05 -0.01
C TYR A 376 -10.00 -16.80 -0.93
N SER A 377 -11.02 -16.12 -1.44
CA SER A 377 -11.98 -16.66 -2.39
C SER A 377 -12.01 -15.76 -3.62
N TYR A 378 -11.84 -16.36 -4.79
CA TYR A 378 -11.68 -15.67 -6.07
C TYR A 378 -12.86 -16.00 -6.98
N GLU A 379 -13.42 -14.98 -7.62
CA GLU A 379 -14.40 -15.11 -8.69
C GLU A 379 -13.84 -14.46 -9.94
N PHE A 380 -13.94 -15.13 -11.10
CA PHE A 380 -13.43 -14.62 -12.38
C PHE A 380 -14.57 -14.37 -13.36
N TYR A 381 -14.39 -13.41 -14.27
CA TYR A 381 -15.28 -13.25 -15.40
C TYR A 381 -15.24 -14.48 -16.31
N PRO A 382 -16.38 -14.86 -16.93
CA PRO A 382 -16.40 -15.96 -17.87
C PRO A 382 -15.51 -15.63 -19.07
N VAL A 383 -14.60 -16.55 -19.41
CA VAL A 383 -13.82 -16.46 -20.63
C VAL A 383 -14.78 -16.72 -21.80
N LYS A 384 -15.11 -15.68 -22.57
CA LYS A 384 -15.92 -15.85 -23.79
C LYS A 384 -15.18 -16.82 -24.72
N PRO A 385 -15.82 -17.90 -25.20
CA PRO A 385 -15.22 -18.75 -26.22
C PRO A 385 -14.84 -17.90 -27.43
N SER A 386 -13.69 -18.15 -28.04
CA SER A 386 -13.36 -17.55 -29.33
C SER A 386 -14.47 -17.93 -30.31
N GLU A 387 -15.17 -16.95 -30.89
CA GLU A 387 -15.97 -17.18 -32.07
C GLU A 387 -15.02 -17.78 -33.11
N LYS A 388 -15.17 -19.08 -33.37
CA LYS A 388 -14.56 -19.68 -34.55
C LYS A 388 -15.19 -18.94 -35.71
N SER A 389 -14.38 -18.19 -36.45
CA SER A 389 -14.75 -17.74 -37.78
C SER A 389 -15.08 -18.98 -38.60
N GLU A 390 -16.37 -19.27 -38.78
CA GLU A 390 -16.82 -20.18 -39.82
C GLU A 390 -16.53 -19.47 -41.15
N ASN A 391 -15.45 -19.92 -41.81
CA ASN A 391 -15.18 -19.63 -43.22
C ASN A 391 -15.90 -20.63 -44.09
#